data_AF-A0A9D1QWU3-F1
#
_entry.id   AF-A0A9D1QWU3-F1
#
_cell.length_a   1.000
_cell.length_b   1.000
_cell.length_c   1.000
_cell.angle_alpha   90.00
_cell.angle_beta   90.00
_cell.angle_gamma   90.00
#
_symmetry.space_group_name_H-M   'P 1'
#
loop_
_entity.id
_entity.type
_entity.pdbx_description
1 polymer ?
#
loop_
_entity_poly.entity_id
_entity_poly.type
_entity_poly.pdbx_seq_one_letter_code
_entity_poly.pdbx_strand_id
1 'polypeptide(L)'
;MLMLLFLIAVLTAFLTHLIHKHNYEKTQYFKQTQNSYWNVRKSKGLLGEYYTYTYLEHLPGYKRFVFNCYLPKQNEERTEVDIILIHESGVYVLESKNYSGWIFGTETNQYWTQVLPTGKGHSKKHNF
;
A
#
# COMPACT_ATOMS: atom_id res chain seq x y z
N MET A 1 33.11 1.61 26.52
CA MET A 1 32.61 2.64 25.58
C MET A 1 31.86 2.03 24.39
N LEU A 2 32.47 1.18 23.55
CA LEU A 2 31.81 0.55 22.39
C LEU A 2 30.55 -0.26 22.73
N MET A 3 30.62 -1.11 23.76
CA MET A 3 29.47 -1.92 24.21
C MET A 3 28.29 -1.06 24.67
N LEU A 4 28.56 0.08 25.33
CA LEU A 4 27.52 1.02 25.77
C LEU A 4 26.84 1.70 24.58
N LEU A 5 27.62 2.14 23.58
CA LEU A 5 27.08 2.73 22.35
C LEU A 5 26.20 1.74 21.58
N PHE A 6 26.62 0.47 21.51
CA PHE A 6 25.82 -0.59 20.89
C PHE A 6 24.49 -0.82 21.63
N LEU A 7 24.51 -0.91 22.96
CA LEU A 7 23.29 -1.06 23.76
C LEU A 7 22.31 0.11 23.57
N ILE A 8 22.82 1.34 23.51
CA ILE A 8 22.00 2.53 23.21
C ILE A 8 21.39 2.44 21.81
N ALA A 9 22.16 2.02 20.80
CA ALA A 9 21.67 1.85 19.44
C ALA A 9 20.55 0.79 19.36
N VAL A 10 20.71 -0.35 20.05
CA VAL A 10 19.68 -1.40 20.12
C VAL A 10 18.43 -0.89 20.84
N LEU A 11 18.59 -0.20 21.97
CA LEU A 11 17.47 0.35 22.73
C LEU A 11 16.69 1.39 21.93
N THR A 12 17.39 2.30 21.24
CA THR A 12 16.76 3.32 20.38
C THR A 12 16.04 2.68 19.18
N ALA A 13 16.62 1.68 18.53
CA ALA A 13 15.95 0.91 17.47
C ALA A 13 14.69 0.19 17.99
N PHE A 14 14.76 -0.37 19.20
CA PHE A 14 13.62 -1.03 19.83
C PHE A 14 12.51 -0.03 20.19
N LEU A 15 12.84 1.10 20.81
CA LEU A 15 11.87 2.15 21.15
C LEU A 15 11.22 2.75 19.90
N THR A 16 12.01 3.06 18.87
CA THR A 16 11.45 3.54 17.59
C THR A 16 10.52 2.50 16.99
N HIS A 17 10.87 1.21 17.00
CA HIS A 17 10.00 0.15 16.54
C HIS A 17 8.65 0.13 17.29
N LEU A 18 8.67 0.24 18.63
CA LEU A 18 7.44 0.29 19.43
C LEU A 18 6.57 1.50 19.09
N ILE A 19 7.17 2.67 18.90
CA ILE A 19 6.46 3.89 18.51
C ILE A 19 5.80 3.73 17.14
N HIS A 20 6.53 3.21 16.14
CA HIS A 20 5.98 3.00 14.80
C HIS A 20 4.84 1.99 14.81
N LYS A 21 4.98 0.88 15.55
CA LYS A 21 3.93 -0.11 15.72
C LYS A 21 2.67 0.51 16.36
N HIS A 22 2.84 1.24 17.46
CA HIS A 22 1.74 1.90 18.15
C HIS A 22 1.02 2.93 17.29
N ASN A 23 1.77 3.72 16.52
CA ASN A 23 1.20 4.70 15.59
C ASN A 23 0.43 4.00 14.45
N TYR A 24 0.98 2.92 13.89
CA TYR A 24 0.30 2.09 12.90
C TYR A 24 -1.03 1.53 13.42
N GLU A 25 -1.06 1.00 14.64
CA GLU A 25 -2.27 0.41 15.25
C GLU A 25 -3.39 1.45 15.54
N LYS A 26 -3.08 2.75 15.47
CA LYS A 26 -4.09 3.82 15.58
C LYS A 26 -4.74 4.19 14.24
N THR A 27 -4.12 3.82 13.13
CA THR A 27 -4.56 4.22 11.78
C THR A 27 -5.93 3.65 11.42
N GLN A 28 -6.64 4.33 10.52
CA GLN A 28 -7.88 3.79 9.96
C GLN A 28 -7.61 2.50 9.18
N TYR A 29 -6.46 2.41 8.52
CA TYR A 29 -5.99 1.22 7.81
C TYR A 29 -5.99 -0.02 8.70
N PHE A 30 -5.32 0.04 9.85
CA PHE A 30 -5.29 -1.09 10.80
C PHE A 30 -6.69 -1.42 11.31
N LYS A 31 -7.48 -0.42 11.70
CA LYS A 31 -8.82 -0.61 12.26
C LYS A 31 -9.76 -1.37 11.31
N GLN A 32 -9.62 -1.18 10.00
CA GLN A 32 -10.43 -1.88 9.00
C GLN A 32 -9.85 -3.21 8.57
N THR A 33 -8.55 -3.25 8.23
CA THR A 33 -7.93 -4.44 7.63
C THR A 33 -7.48 -5.49 8.66
N GLN A 34 -7.27 -5.08 9.92
CA GLN A 34 -6.73 -5.90 11.00
C GLN A 34 -5.37 -6.58 10.69
N ASN A 35 -4.67 -6.11 9.65
CA ASN A 35 -3.33 -6.61 9.32
C ASN A 35 -2.33 -6.21 10.40
N SER A 36 -1.57 -7.16 10.96
CA SER A 36 -0.56 -6.81 11.96
C SER A 36 0.57 -5.96 11.38
N TYR A 37 1.17 -5.09 12.20
CA TYR A 37 2.30 -4.24 11.79
C TYR A 37 3.41 -5.03 11.11
N TRP A 38 3.76 -6.20 11.66
CA TRP A 38 4.78 -7.06 11.10
C TRP A 38 4.39 -7.69 9.76
N ASN A 39 3.10 -8.04 9.58
CA ASN A 39 2.61 -8.57 8.32
C ASN A 39 2.70 -7.51 7.21
N VAL A 40 2.22 -6.29 7.50
CA VAL A 40 2.33 -5.15 6.57
C VAL A 40 3.78 -4.88 6.19
N ARG A 41 4.70 -4.89 7.15
CA ARG A 41 6.13 -4.65 6.89
C ARG A 41 6.81 -5.75 6.06
N LYS A 42 6.32 -6.99 6.11
CA LYS A 42 6.90 -8.14 5.37
C LYS A 42 6.26 -8.35 4.00
N SER A 43 4.99 -7.98 3.83
CA SER A 43 4.27 -8.12 2.57
C SER A 43 4.40 -6.86 1.72
N LYS A 44 5.02 -6.97 0.54
CA LYS A 44 5.16 -5.84 -0.39
C LYS A 44 3.80 -5.26 -0.80
N GLY A 45 2.80 -6.11 -1.02
CA GLY A 45 1.45 -5.68 -1.41
C GLY A 45 0.81 -4.82 -0.31
N LEU A 46 0.71 -5.37 0.90
CA LEU A 46 0.15 -4.66 2.06
C LEU A 46 0.93 -3.39 2.39
N LEU A 47 2.26 -3.43 2.26
CA LEU A 47 3.09 -2.25 2.47
C LEU A 47 2.77 -1.14 1.45
N GLY A 48 2.55 -1.52 0.18
CA GLY A 48 2.17 -0.58 -0.88
C GLY A 48 0.81 0.05 -0.62
N GLU A 49 -0.19 -0.76 -0.27
CA GLU A 49 -1.54 -0.29 0.10
C GLU A 49 -1.50 0.64 1.33
N TYR A 50 -0.76 0.26 2.37
CA TYR A 50 -0.55 1.09 3.55
C TYR A 50 0.12 2.42 3.18
N TYR A 51 1.15 2.41 2.33
CA TYR A 51 1.78 3.65 1.89
C TYR A 51 0.82 4.55 1.10
N THR A 52 0.04 4.00 0.17
CA THR A 52 -1.01 4.75 -0.54
C THR A 52 -1.96 5.44 0.44
N TYR A 53 -2.42 4.73 1.47
CA TYR A 53 -3.20 5.34 2.56
C TYR A 53 -2.44 6.47 3.25
N THR A 54 -1.21 6.25 3.71
CA THR A 54 -0.45 7.27 4.45
C THR A 54 -0.24 8.55 3.63
N TYR A 55 -0.05 8.45 2.31
CA TYR A 55 0.06 9.65 1.46
C TYR A 55 -1.29 10.36 1.30
N LEU A 56 -2.37 9.62 1.05
CA LEU A 56 -3.71 10.19 0.85
C LEU A 56 -4.36 10.70 2.15
N GLU A 57 -3.97 10.18 3.31
CA GLU A 57 -4.44 10.63 4.62
C GLU A 57 -4.12 12.11 4.88
N HIS A 58 -3.03 12.62 4.28
CA HIS A 58 -2.61 14.01 4.39
C HIS A 58 -3.31 14.94 3.39
N LEU A 59 -4.13 14.42 2.47
CA LEU A 59 -4.91 15.23 1.54
C LEU A 59 -5.87 16.15 2.32
N PRO A 60 -5.95 17.47 2.05
CA PRO A 60 -6.93 18.34 2.70
C PRO A 60 -8.36 17.95 2.32
N GLY A 61 -9.34 18.47 3.05
CA GLY A 61 -10.76 18.21 2.79
C GLY A 61 -11.34 17.01 3.56
N TYR A 62 -12.67 16.89 3.53
CA TYR A 62 -13.36 15.79 4.18
C TYR A 62 -13.17 14.49 3.41
N LYS A 63 -12.74 13.43 4.12
CA LYS A 63 -12.51 12.11 3.52
C LYS A 63 -12.82 10.92 4.43
N ARG A 64 -13.08 9.80 3.77
CA ARG A 64 -13.19 8.46 4.35
C ARG A 64 -12.54 7.43 3.43
N PHE A 65 -11.90 6.45 4.03
CA PHE A 65 -11.34 5.28 3.34
C PHE A 65 -12.20 4.04 3.59
N VAL A 66 -12.33 3.21 2.57
CA VAL A 66 -12.83 1.83 2.66
C VAL A 66 -11.76 0.92 2.06
N PHE A 67 -11.23 0.00 2.86
CA PHE A 67 -10.21 -0.96 2.44
C PHE A 67 -10.83 -2.32 2.13
N ASN A 68 -10.28 -3.04 1.15
CA ASN A 68 -10.63 -4.42 0.82
C ASN A 68 -12.14 -4.62 0.60
N CYS A 69 -12.72 -3.76 -0.25
CA CYS A 69 -14.16 -3.75 -0.50
C CYS A 69 -14.53 -4.84 -1.49
N TYR A 70 -15.31 -5.83 -1.06
CA TYR A 70 -15.81 -6.90 -1.93
C TYR A 70 -17.15 -6.51 -2.55
N LEU A 71 -17.17 -6.37 -3.87
CA LEU A 71 -18.35 -6.06 -4.66
C LEU A 71 -18.93 -7.33 -5.28
N PRO A 72 -20.26 -7.54 -5.22
CA PRO A 72 -20.90 -8.68 -5.86
C PRO A 72 -20.90 -8.54 -7.38
N LYS A 73 -20.70 -9.66 -8.07
CA LYS A 73 -20.87 -9.82 -9.52
C LYS A 73 -22.11 -10.67 -9.82
N GLN A 74 -22.48 -10.72 -11.09
CA GLN A 74 -23.43 -11.74 -11.56
C GLN A 74 -22.84 -13.13 -11.27
N ASN A 75 -23.70 -14.09 -10.86
CA ASN A 75 -23.33 -15.46 -10.50
C ASN A 75 -22.57 -15.65 -9.18
N GLU A 76 -22.88 -14.88 -8.14
CA GLU A 76 -22.31 -15.00 -6.78
C GLU A 76 -20.79 -14.76 -6.66
N GLU A 77 -20.12 -14.48 -7.78
CA GLU A 77 -18.72 -14.05 -7.78
C GLU A 77 -18.55 -12.70 -7.08
N ARG A 78 -17.30 -12.42 -6.66
CA ARG A 78 -16.93 -11.14 -6.07
C ARG A 78 -15.69 -10.58 -6.75
N THR A 79 -15.59 -9.26 -6.77
CA THR A 79 -14.33 -8.57 -7.04
C THR A 79 -13.96 -7.74 -5.84
N GLU A 80 -12.66 -7.62 -5.61
CA GLU A 80 -12.13 -6.76 -4.57
C GLU A 80 -11.70 -5.43 -5.19
N VAL A 81 -11.87 -4.36 -4.40
CA VAL A 81 -11.24 -3.07 -4.61
C VAL A 81 -10.36 -2.80 -3.40
N ASP A 82 -9.06 -2.61 -3.64
CA ASP A 82 -8.07 -2.44 -2.56
C ASP A 82 -8.40 -1.21 -1.69
N ILE A 83 -8.60 -0.04 -2.29
CA ILE A 83 -8.90 1.20 -1.58
C ILE A 83 -9.96 2.02 -2.31
N ILE A 84 -11.04 2.38 -1.60
CA ILE A 84 -11.99 3.42 -2.02
C ILE A 84 -11.77 4.64 -1.14
N LEU A 85 -11.39 5.76 -1.75
CA LEU A 85 -11.34 7.07 -1.11
C LEU A 85 -12.62 7.84 -1.46
N ILE A 86 -13.46 8.08 -0.45
CA ILE A 86 -14.61 8.97 -0.54
C ILE A 86 -14.15 10.35 -0.06
N HIS A 87 -14.11 11.33 -0.94
CA HIS A 87 -13.65 12.68 -0.66
C HIS A 87 -14.70 13.70 -1.15
N GLU A 88 -14.67 14.92 -0.63
CA GLU A 88 -15.60 16.00 -1.03
C GLU A 88 -15.52 16.35 -2.53
N SER A 89 -14.42 16.04 -3.21
CA SER A 89 -14.28 16.20 -4.67
C SER A 89 -14.75 15.01 -5.49
N GLY A 90 -15.06 13.86 -4.88
CA GLY A 90 -15.52 12.66 -5.59
C GLY A 90 -15.15 11.33 -4.93
N VAL A 91 -15.44 10.25 -5.65
CA VAL A 91 -15.11 8.87 -5.25
C VAL A 91 -13.96 8.36 -6.11
N TYR A 92 -12.88 7.95 -5.46
CA TYR A 92 -11.68 7.45 -6.11
C TYR A 92 -11.50 5.96 -5.79
N VAL A 93 -11.46 5.14 -6.83
CA VAL A 93 -11.27 3.69 -6.75
C VAL A 93 -9.81 3.41 -7.12
N LEU A 94 -9.06 2.82 -6.19
CA LEU A 94 -7.62 2.62 -6.33
C LEU A 94 -7.30 1.14 -6.25
N GLU A 95 -6.55 0.67 -7.25
CA GLU A 95 -5.92 -0.64 -7.28
C GLU A 95 -4.43 -0.45 -6.97
N SER A 96 -3.89 -1.20 -6.01
CA SER A 96 -2.50 -1.07 -5.54
C SER A 96 -1.63 -2.20 -6.09
N LYS A 97 -0.66 -1.87 -6.93
CA LYS A 97 0.33 -2.82 -7.45
C LYS A 97 1.75 -2.38 -7.09
N ASN A 98 2.32 -3.01 -6.07
CA ASN A 98 3.70 -2.74 -5.64
C ASN A 98 4.72 -3.63 -6.38
N TYR A 99 4.91 -3.36 -7.67
CA TYR A 99 5.89 -4.04 -8.52
C TYR A 99 7.01 -3.11 -8.95
N SER A 100 8.23 -3.65 -9.08
CA SER A 100 9.31 -2.97 -9.78
C SER A 100 9.11 -3.13 -11.29
N GLY A 101 9.39 -2.09 -12.08
CA GLY A 101 9.24 -2.14 -13.52
C GLY A 101 9.00 -0.76 -14.11
N TRP A 102 8.53 -0.76 -15.35
CA TRP A 102 8.18 0.46 -16.07
C TRP A 102 6.75 0.36 -16.58
N ILE A 103 6.07 1.49 -16.62
CA ILE A 103 4.76 1.65 -17.26
C ILE A 103 4.93 2.76 -18.29
N PHE A 104 4.49 2.50 -19.52
CA PHE A 104 4.54 3.44 -20.64
C PHE A 104 3.16 3.58 -21.25
N GLY A 105 2.78 4.81 -21.54
CA GLY A 105 1.52 5.15 -22.18
C GLY A 105 1.20 6.63 -21.98
N THR A 106 0.23 7.10 -22.74
CA THR A 106 -0.42 8.40 -22.59
C THR A 106 -1.90 8.18 -22.27
N GLU A 107 -2.55 9.21 -21.76
CA GLU A 107 -3.98 9.23 -21.47
C GLU A 107 -4.85 8.92 -22.70
N THR A 108 -4.33 9.14 -23.90
CA THR A 108 -5.00 8.86 -25.17
C THR A 108 -4.74 7.44 -25.70
N ASN A 109 -3.79 6.69 -25.12
CA ASN A 109 -3.55 5.31 -25.54
C ASN A 109 -4.63 4.39 -24.97
N GLN A 110 -5.27 3.61 -25.85
CA GLN A 110 -6.24 2.59 -25.47
C GLN A 110 -5.63 1.51 -24.55
N TYR A 111 -4.35 1.19 -24.76
CA TYR A 111 -3.62 0.20 -23.97
C TYR A 111 -2.31 0.81 -23.50
N TRP A 112 -1.93 0.49 -22.26
CA TRP A 112 -0.65 0.86 -21.69
C TRP A 112 0.28 -0.34 -21.68
N THR A 113 1.58 -0.09 -21.78
CA THR A 113 2.59 -1.16 -21.76
C THR A 113 3.28 -1.19 -20.40
N GLN A 114 3.19 -2.32 -19.70
CA GLN A 114 4.04 -2.60 -18.54
C GLN A 114 5.25 -3.46 -18.93
N VAL A 115 6.40 -3.17 -18.34
CA VAL A 115 7.63 -3.93 -18.46
C VAL A 115 8.07 -4.39 -17.07
N LEU A 116 7.93 -5.69 -16.80
CA LEU A 116 8.22 -6.28 -15.50
C LEU A 116 9.52 -7.10 -15.56
N PRO A 117 10.41 -6.98 -14.55
CA PRO A 117 11.62 -7.77 -14.49
C PRO A 117 11.30 -9.23 -14.20
N THR A 118 11.96 -10.15 -14.91
CA THR A 118 11.84 -11.60 -14.69
C THR A 118 13.10 -12.21 -14.07
N GLY A 119 14.07 -11.37 -13.68
CA GLY A 119 15.36 -11.78 -13.14
C GLY A 119 16.44 -11.97 -14.22
N LYS A 120 17.70 -12.07 -13.79
CA LYS A 120 18.88 -12.27 -14.65
C LYS A 120 19.03 -11.22 -15.77
N GLY A 121 18.58 -9.99 -15.53
CA GLY A 121 18.63 -8.90 -16.53
C GLY A 121 17.55 -8.98 -17.61
N HIS A 122 16.60 -9.91 -17.52
CA HIS A 122 15.48 -10.03 -18.47
C HIS A 122 14.21 -9.35 -17.97
N SER A 123 13.35 -8.96 -18.92
CA SER A 123 12.05 -8.37 -18.66
C SER A 123 11.00 -8.92 -19.63
N LYS A 124 9.74 -8.96 -19.19
CA LYS A 124 8.58 -9.25 -20.05
C LYS A 124 7.73 -8.00 -20.23
N LYS A 125 7.21 -7.83 -21.44
CA LYS A 125 6.31 -6.75 -21.82
C LYS A 125 4.88 -7.27 -21.88
N HIS A 126 3.95 -6.51 -21.34
CA HIS A 126 2.52 -6.81 -21.39
C HIS A 126 1.74 -5.54 -21.72
N ASN A 127 0.77 -5.64 -22.63
CA ASN A 127 -0.20 -4.58 -22.87
C ASN A 127 -1.46 -4.87 -22.06
N PHE A 128 -2.01 -3.86 -21.40
CA PHE A 128 -3.24 -3.94 -20.62
C PHE A 128 -4.11 -2.70 -20.85
#